data_AF-A0A964VQD5-F1
#
_entry.id   AF-A0A964VQD5-F1
#
_cell.length_a   1.000
_cell.length_b   1.000
_cell.length_c   1.000
_cell.angle_alpha   90.00
_cell.angle_beta   90.00
_cell.angle_gamma   90.00
#
_symmetry.space_group_name_H-M   'P 1'
#
loop_
_entity.id
_entity.type
_entity.pdbx_description
1 polymer ?
#
loop_
_entity_poly.entity_id
_entity_poly.type
_entity_poly.pdbx_seq_one_letter_code
_entity_poly.pdbx_strand_id
1 'polypeptide(L)' 'MPIPIEGSISWEDWLKGRRFRREAGNRVAPAIIRRASSSKDKRLRKLFNGERGLPFTPTEKL' A
#
# COMPACT_ATOMS: atom_id res chain seq x y z
N MET A 1 -10.97 8.93 -13.03
CA MET A 1 -11.98 9.30 -12.02
C MET A 1 -11.51 10.59 -11.37
N PRO A 2 -12.15 11.72 -11.64
CA PRO A 2 -11.88 12.95 -10.89
C PRO A 2 -12.33 12.73 -9.43
N ILE A 3 -11.46 13.06 -8.48
CA ILE A 3 -11.81 13.07 -7.05
C ILE A 3 -12.65 14.33 -6.82
N PRO A 4 -13.82 14.26 -6.19
CA PRO A 4 -14.64 15.44 -5.94
C PRO A 4 -13.86 16.45 -5.09
N ILE A 5 -13.75 17.69 -5.57
CA ILE A 5 -13.10 18.80 -4.83
C ILE A 5 -14.06 19.36 -3.77
N GLU A 6 -15.37 19.22 -3.99
CA GLU A 6 -16.43 19.53 -3.03
C GLU A 6 -17.21 18.26 -2.66
N GLY A 7 -17.36 18.00 -1.35
CA GLY A 7 -18.09 16.85 -0.80
C GLY A 7 -17.24 15.68 -0.28
N SER A 8 -17.91 14.67 0.29
CA SER A 8 -17.27 13.43 0.76
C SER A 8 -17.28 12.37 -0.34
N ILE A 9 -16.16 11.68 -0.54
CA ILE A 9 -16.08 10.53 -1.45
C ILE A 9 -16.84 9.34 -0.87
N SER A 10 -17.62 8.63 -1.70
CA SER A 10 -18.22 7.36 -1.28
C SER A 10 -17.13 6.32 -1.01
N TRP A 11 -17.44 5.34 -0.16
CA TRP A 11 -16.50 4.24 0.10
C TRP A 11 -16.14 3.50 -1.20
N GLU A 12 -17.10 3.29 -2.08
CA GLU A 12 -16.96 2.58 -3.35
C GLU A 12 -16.07 3.34 -4.33
N ASP A 13 -16.28 4.65 -4.47
CA ASP A 13 -15.45 5.50 -5.33
C ASP A 13 -14.03 5.62 -4.78
N TRP A 14 -13.88 5.70 -3.46
CA TRP A 14 -12.59 5.67 -2.81
C TRP A 14 -11.85 4.35 -3.11
N LEU A 15 -12.54 3.22 -3.00
CA LEU A 15 -11.98 1.90 -3.27
C LEU A 15 -11.55 1.77 -4.73
N LYS A 16 -12.41 2.20 -5.67
CA LYS A 16 -12.13 2.22 -7.10
C LYS A 16 -10.91 3.09 -7.43
N GLY A 17 -10.84 4.30 -6.86
CA GLY A 17 -9.70 5.20 -7.01
C GLY A 17 -8.42 4.63 -6.40
N ARG A 18 -8.51 3.94 -5.26
CA ARG A 18 -7.38 3.26 -4.61
C ARG A 18 -6.83 2.12 -5.47
N ARG A 19 -7.69 1.27 -6.03
CA ARG A 19 -7.28 0.20 -6.97
C ARG A 19 -6.60 0.77 -8.20
N PHE A 20 -7.21 1.77 -8.85
CA PHE A 20 -6.65 2.41 -10.04
C PHE A 20 -5.26 3.02 -9.79
N ARG A 21 -5.06 3.76 -8.68
CA ARG A 21 -3.75 4.32 -8.34
C ARG A 21 -2.70 3.24 -8.09
N ARG A 22 -3.08 2.11 -7.49
CA ARG A 22 -2.16 1.00 -7.26
C ARG A 22 -1.75 0.32 -8.55
N GLU A 23 -2.70 0.06 -9.45
CA GLU A 23 -2.41 -0.50 -10.78
C GLU A 23 -1.53 0.42 -11.61
N ALA A 24 -1.84 1.72 -11.65
CA ALA A 24 -1.04 2.71 -12.36
C ALA A 24 0.37 2.82 -11.77
N GLY A 25 0.52 2.87 -10.44
CA GLY A 25 1.81 2.92 -9.77
C GLY A 25 2.66 1.68 -10.02
N ASN A 26 2.05 0.49 -10.00
CA ASN A 26 2.73 -0.79 -10.29
C ASN A 26 3.36 -0.86 -11.68
N ARG A 27 2.86 -0.08 -12.66
CA ARG A 27 3.49 0.02 -13.99
C ARG A 27 4.82 0.76 -13.98
N VAL A 28 5.04 1.63 -12.99
CA VAL A 28 6.26 2.44 -12.85
C VAL A 28 7.22 1.83 -11.84
N ALA A 29 6.72 1.33 -10.71
CA ALA A 29 7.51 0.64 -9.70
C ALA A 29 6.64 -0.34 -8.90
N PRO A 30 7.19 -1.48 -8.42
CA PRO A 30 6.44 -2.43 -7.61
C PRO A 30 5.85 -1.74 -6.37
N ALA A 31 4.58 -1.98 -6.04
CA ALA A 31 3.97 -1.34 -4.87
C ALA A 31 4.55 -1.83 -3.53
N ILE A 32 5.27 -2.97 -3.53
CA ILE A 32 6.02 -3.47 -2.38
C ILE A 32 7.50 -3.11 -2.57
N ILE A 33 7.88 -1.87 -2.24
CA ILE A 33 9.28 -1.45 -2.21
C ILE A 33 9.80 -1.60 -0.79
N ARG A 34 10.36 -2.77 -0.47
CA ARG A 34 11.09 -3.00 0.79
C ARG A 34 12.55 -3.25 0.47
N ARG A 35 13.45 -2.56 1.19
CA ARG A 35 14.88 -2.86 1.11
C ARG A 35 15.13 -4.27 1.65
N ALA A 36 15.97 -5.04 0.97
CA ALA A 36 16.32 -6.41 1.37
C ALA A 36 16.89 -6.47 2.81
N SER A 37 17.70 -5.47 3.20
CA SER A 37 18.31 -5.35 4.53
C SER A 37 18.27 -3.91 5.04
N SER A 38 18.41 -3.72 6.36
CA SER A 38 18.73 -2.43 6.99
C SER A 38 19.38 -2.65 8.36
N SER A 39 20.07 -1.63 8.87
CA SER A 39 20.63 -1.64 10.24
C SER A 39 19.57 -1.79 11.34
N LYS A 40 18.29 -1.58 11.02
CA LYS A 40 17.17 -1.66 11.97
C LYS A 40 16.44 -3.00 11.95
N ASP A 41 16.90 -3.98 11.17
CA ASP A 41 16.18 -5.24 10.94
C ASP A 41 15.88 -6.01 12.22
N LYS A 42 16.84 -6.09 13.15
CA LYS A 42 16.64 -6.74 14.45
C LYS A 42 15.45 -6.13 15.21
N ARG A 43 15.37 -4.79 15.23
CA ARG A 43 14.27 -4.06 15.87
C ARG A 43 12.94 -4.28 15.15
N LEU A 44 12.94 -4.21 13.81
CA LEU A 44 11.73 -4.39 13.00
C LEU A 44 11.17 -5.81 13.13
N ARG A 45 12.03 -6.83 13.03
CA ARG A 45 11.66 -8.24 13.23
C ARG A 45 11.10 -8.51 14.61
N LYS A 46 11.66 -7.90 15.66
CA LYS A 46 11.08 -7.99 17.00
C LYS A 46 9.69 -7.36 17.09
N LEU A 47 9.47 -6.23 16.41
CA LEU A 47 8.20 -5.50 16.44
C LEU A 47 7.10 -6.17 15.61
N PHE A 48 7.46 -6.82 14.50
CA PHE A 48 6.53 -7.42 13.56
C PHE A 48 6.63 -8.95 13.50
N ASN A 49 6.76 -9.63 14.64
CA ASN A 49 6.68 -11.10 14.76
C ASN A 49 7.58 -11.87 13.77
N GLY A 50 8.83 -11.42 13.61
CA GLY A 50 9.80 -12.01 12.69
C GLY A 50 9.85 -11.32 11.32
N GLU A 51 8.83 -10.54 10.96
CA GLU A 51 8.77 -9.77 9.71
C GLU A 51 9.36 -8.37 9.84
N ARG A 52 9.56 -7.68 8.72
CA ARG A 52 10.11 -6.31 8.74
C ARG A 52 9.07 -5.20 8.75
N GLY A 53 7.80 -5.56 8.77
CA GLY A 53 6.65 -4.67 8.68
C GLY A 53 5.37 -5.47 8.61
N LEU A 54 4.23 -4.80 8.73
CA LEU A 54 2.93 -5.42 8.50
C LEU A 54 2.84 -6.02 7.09
N PRO A 55 2.08 -7.10 6.87
CA PRO A 55 1.86 -7.63 5.53
C PRO A 55 1.28 -6.56 4.62
N PHE A 56 1.79 -6.48 3.40
CA PHE A 56 1.22 -5.58 2.40
C PHE A 56 -0.10 -6.17 1.92
N THR A 57 -1.21 -5.42 2.05
CA THR A 57 -2.52 -5.85 1.55
C THR A 57 -2.44 -5.99 0.02
N PRO A 58 -2.66 -7.20 -0.54
CA PRO A 58 -2.68 -7.41 -1.98
C PRO A 58 -3.76 -6.57 -2.66
N THR A 59 -3.57 -6.26 -3.94
CA THR A 59 -4.54 -5.46 -4.71
C THR A 59 -5.89 -6.17 -4.83
N GLU A 60 -5.87 -7.49 -4.89
CA GLU A 60 -7.03 -8.38 -5.02
C GLU A 60 -7.89 -8.39 -3.75
N LYS A 61 -7.30 -7.99 -2.61
CA LYS A 61 -7.98 -7.88 -1.31
C LYS A 61 -8.40 -6.45 -0.97
N LEU A 62 -8.16 -5.49 -1.87
CA LEU A 62 -8.67 -4.13 -1.73
C LEU A 62 -10.13 -4.10 -2.13
#